data_AF-A0A943JX59-F1
#
_entry.id   AF-A0A943JX59-F1
#
_cell.length_a   1.000
_cell.length_b   1.000
_cell.length_c   1.000
_cell.angle_alpha   90.00
_cell.angle_beta   90.00
_cell.angle_gamma   90.00
#
_symmetry.space_group_name_H-M   'P 1'
#
loop_
_entity.id
_entity.type
_entity.pdbx_description
1 polymer ?
#
loop_
_entity_poly.entity_id
_entity_poly.type
_entity_poly.pdbx_seq_one_letter_code
_entity_poly.pdbx_strand_id
1 'polypeptide(L)' 'MIDGILYGNNISSQNYDKAQQYLKSQIIQPHSLADLKRNANLKLRQLQLARQQGDMEVAAILAYEHQQIVQDIDNYDKQ' A
#
# COMPACT_ATOMS: atom_id res chain seq x y z
N MET A 1 11.33 -8.39 -35.03
CA MET A 1 11.99 -8.24 -33.72
C MET A 1 11.02 -7.51 -32.80
N ILE A 2 10.18 -8.26 -32.09
CA ILE A 2 9.16 -7.74 -31.15
C ILE A 2 9.35 -8.51 -29.85
N ASP A 3 10.58 -8.55 -29.32
CA ASP A 3 10.88 -9.30 -28.09
C ASP A 3 11.22 -8.36 -26.93
N GLY A 4 11.81 -7.19 -27.17
CA GLY A 4 12.27 -6.30 -26.08
C GLY A 4 11.17 -5.62 -25.24
N ILE A 5 9.98 -5.39 -25.78
CA ILE A 5 8.91 -4.62 -25.10
C ILE A 5 8.16 -5.48 -24.07
N LEU A 6 8.06 -6.79 -24.30
CA LEU A 6 7.37 -7.71 -23.38
C LEU A 6 8.17 -7.99 -22.11
N TYR A 7 9.51 -8.08 -22.20
CA TYR A 7 10.36 -8.35 -21.03
C TYR A 7 10.38 -7.18 -20.02
N GLY A 8 10.39 -5.93 -20.49
CA GLY A 8 10.40 -4.75 -19.61
C GLY A 8 9.10 -4.60 -18.81
N ASN A 9 7.94 -4.83 -19.44
CA ASN A 9 6.64 -4.76 -18.79
C ASN A 9 6.44 -5.89 -17.76
N ASN A 10 6.97 -7.08 -18.02
CA ASN A 10 6.84 -8.22 -17.09
C ASN A 10 7.67 -8.02 -15.80
N ILE A 11 8.89 -7.47 -15.91
CA ILE A 11 9.74 -7.19 -14.75
C ILE A 11 9.16 -6.04 -13.90
N SER A 12 8.62 -4.99 -14.53
CA SER A 12 7.96 -3.87 -13.81
C SER A 12 6.74 -4.35 -13.02
N SER A 13 5.88 -5.19 -13.62
CA SER A 13 4.72 -5.77 -12.93
C SER A 13 5.13 -6.69 -11.78
N GLN A 14 6.11 -7.57 -11.98
CA GLN A 14 6.59 -8.46 -10.91
C GLN A 14 7.20 -7.71 -9.72
N ASN A 15 7.90 -6.61 -9.99
CA ASN A 15 8.47 -5.77 -8.94
C ASN A 15 7.37 -5.02 -8.17
N TYR A 16 6.34 -4.55 -8.87
CA TYR A 16 5.15 -3.97 -8.25
C TYR A 16 4.47 -4.97 -7.30
N ASP A 17 4.19 -6.18 -7.76
CA ASP A 17 3.53 -7.21 -6.95
C ASP A 17 4.36 -7.58 -5.71
N LYS A 18 5.68 -7.75 -5.88
CA LYS A 18 6.60 -8.02 -4.76
C LYS A 18 6.64 -6.86 -3.76
N ALA A 19 6.65 -5.61 -4.24
CA ALA A 19 6.64 -4.44 -3.37
C ALA A 19 5.33 -4.33 -2.59
N GLN A 20 4.19 -4.56 -3.24
CA GLN A 20 2.88 -4.61 -2.57
C GLN A 20 2.85 -5.69 -1.48
N GLN A 21 3.31 -6.91 -1.79
CA GLN A 21 3.35 -8.02 -0.84
C GLN A 21 4.30 -7.75 0.33
N TYR A 22 5.48 -7.18 0.06
CA TYR A 22 6.47 -6.83 1.08
C TYR A 22 5.97 -5.76 2.06
N LEU A 23 5.23 -4.76 1.57
CA LEU A 23 4.61 -3.76 2.44
C LEU A 23 3.45 -4.36 3.24
N LYS A 24 2.63 -5.20 2.60
CA LYS A 24 1.50 -5.87 3.25
C LYS A 24 1.95 -6.78 4.39
N SER A 25 3.04 -7.53 4.23
CA SER A 25 3.55 -8.45 5.27
C SER A 25 4.08 -7.75 6.52
N GLN A 26 4.34 -6.44 6.45
CA GLN A 26 4.79 -5.63 7.58
C GLN A 26 3.64 -5.02 8.39
N ILE A 27 2.41 -5.09 7.87
CA ILE A 27 1.21 -4.63 8.59
C ILE A 27 0.93 -5.63 9.70
N ILE A 28 0.78 -5.13 10.91
CA ILE A 28 0.53 -5.92 12.12
C ILE A 28 -0.84 -5.59 12.71
N GLN A 29 -1.35 -6.46 13.58
CA GLN A 29 -2.50 -6.10 14.42
C GLN A 29 -2.07 -4.93 15.34
N PRO A 30 -2.76 -3.78 15.33
CA PRO A 30 -2.38 -2.65 16.15
C PRO A 30 -2.76 -2.89 17.62
N HIS A 31 -1.82 -2.62 18.54
CA HIS A 31 -2.05 -2.62 19.99
C HIS A 31 -1.74 -1.27 20.63
N SER A 32 -1.28 -0.30 19.84
CA SER A 32 -0.90 1.04 20.28
C SER A 32 -1.10 2.07 19.17
N LEU A 33 -1.10 3.36 19.55
CA LEU A 33 -1.08 4.48 18.61
C LEU A 33 0.12 4.42 17.65
N ALA A 34 1.27 3.94 18.12
CA ALA A 34 2.46 3.79 17.30
C ALA A 34 2.26 2.74 16.19
N ASP A 35 1.59 1.63 16.50
CA ASP A 35 1.27 0.60 15.52
C ASP A 35 0.29 1.11 14.47
N LEU A 36 -0.74 1.86 14.88
CA LEU A 36 -1.69 2.50 13.97
C LEU A 36 -0.97 3.46 13.00
N LYS A 37 -0.12 4.35 13.52
CA LYS A 37 0.67 5.29 12.69
C LYS A 37 1.64 4.56 11.76
N ARG A 38 2.25 3.46 12.20
CA ARG A 38 3.11 2.62 11.37
C ARG A 38 2.31 1.97 10.23
N ASN A 39 1.16 1.36 10.55
CA ASN A 39 0.28 0.72 9.58
C ASN A 39 -0.28 1.72 8.56
N ALA A 40 -0.67 2.92 8.99
CA ALA A 40 -1.11 4.00 8.11
C ALA A 40 0.00 4.34 7.08
N ASN A 41 1.23 4.52 7.55
CA ASN A 41 2.37 4.80 6.65
C ASN A 41 2.64 3.68 5.65
N LEU A 42 2.56 2.41 6.08
CA LEU A 42 2.72 1.26 5.17
C LEU A 42 1.62 1.26 4.10
N LYS A 43 0.37 1.51 4.51
CA LYS A 43 -0.79 1.57 3.60
C LYS A 43 -0.68 2.73 2.61
N LEU A 44 -0.21 3.89 3.05
CA LEU A 44 0.05 5.05 2.19
C LEU A 44 1.11 4.75 1.13
N ARG A 45 2.17 4.01 1.48
CA ARG A 45 3.19 3.59 0.51
C ARG A 45 2.63 2.61 -0.52
N GLN A 46 1.80 1.65 -0.09
CA GLN A 46 1.10 0.76 -1.03
C GLN A 46 0.24 1.56 -2.01
N LEU A 47 -0.49 2.56 -1.51
CA LEU A 47 -1.33 3.45 -2.33
C LEU A 47 -0.50 4.20 -3.37
N GLN A 48 0.62 4.78 -2.96
CA GLN A 48 1.51 5.51 -3.87
C GLN A 48 2.08 4.60 -4.96
N LEU A 49 2.47 3.37 -4.62
CA LEU A 49 2.92 2.37 -5.59
C LEU A 49 1.84 2.00 -6.59
N ALA A 50 0.60 1.76 -6.13
CA ALA A 50 -0.53 1.46 -7.01
C ALA A 50 -0.80 2.61 -8.00
N ARG A 51 -0.78 3.85 -7.51
CA ARG A 51 -0.92 5.04 -8.36
C ARG A 51 0.21 5.19 -9.38
N GLN A 52 1.46 4.92 -8.98
CA GLN A 52 2.61 4.97 -9.88
C GLN A 52 2.54 3.92 -10.98
N GLN A 53 2.00 2.73 -10.67
CA GLN A 53 1.79 1.67 -11.64
C GLN A 53 0.55 1.88 -12.53
N GLY A 54 -0.31 2.85 -12.20
CA GLY A 54 -1.58 3.08 -12.88
C GLY A 54 -2.70 2.13 -12.46
N ASP A 55 -2.50 1.38 -11.38
CA ASP A 55 -3.47 0.44 -10.81
C ASP A 55 -4.49 1.20 -9.94
N MET A 56 -5.44 1.84 -10.62
CA MET A 56 -6.40 2.75 -9.99
C MET A 56 -7.43 2.04 -9.09
N GLU A 57 -7.74 0.77 -9.39
CA GLU A 57 -8.67 -0.03 -8.58
C GLU A 57 -8.02 -0.36 -7.23
N VAL A 58 -6.79 -0.90 -7.25
CA VAL A 58 -6.05 -1.18 -6.01
C VAL A 58 -5.75 0.13 -5.26
N ALA A 59 -5.42 1.21 -5.96
CA ALA A 59 -5.24 2.52 -5.33
C ALA A 59 -6.52 3.00 -4.61
N ALA A 60 -7.70 2.83 -5.19
CA ALA A 60 -8.94 3.24 -4.52
C ALA A 60 -9.18 2.45 -3.22
N ILE A 61 -8.98 1.14 -3.25
CA ILE A 61 -9.11 0.26 -2.07
C ILE A 61 -8.11 0.67 -0.98
N LEU A 62 -6.85 0.83 -1.34
CA LEU A 62 -5.80 1.21 -0.39
C LEU A 62 -6.01 2.60 0.20
N ALA A 63 -6.58 3.54 -0.58
CA ALA A 63 -6.94 4.87 -0.07
C ALA A 63 -8.05 4.80 0.97
N TYR A 64 -9.07 3.97 0.74
CA TYR A 64 -10.14 3.73 1.70
C TYR A 64 -9.61 3.09 2.99
N GLU A 65 -8.80 2.03 2.89
CA GLU A 65 -8.19 1.37 4.05
C GLU A 65 -7.28 2.33 4.84
N HIS A 66 -6.50 3.16 4.14
CA HIS A 66 -5.67 4.18 4.78
C HIS A 66 -6.52 5.17 5.59
N GLN A 67 -7.64 5.63 5.02
CA GLN A 67 -8.54 6.55 5.70
C GLN A 67 -9.16 5.93 6.96
N GLN A 68 -9.50 4.63 6.94
CA GLN A 68 -9.99 3.93 8.13
C GLN A 68 -8.95 3.94 9.26
N ILE A 69 -7.68 3.66 8.95
CA ILE A 69 -6.62 3.69 9.98
C ILE A 69 -6.41 5.12 10.51
N VAL A 70 -6.51 6.15 9.67
CA VAL A 70 -6.45 7.55 10.13
C VAL A 70 -7.59 7.88 11.09
N GLN A 71 -8.81 7.40 10.80
CA GLN A 71 -9.93 7.56 11.73
C GLN A 71 -9.69 6.84 13.05
N ASP A 72 -9.10 5.64 13.02
CA ASP A 72 -8.73 4.91 14.25
C ASP A 72 -7.67 5.67 15.07
N ILE A 73 -6.71 6.32 14.42
CA ILE A 73 -5.73 7.22 15.06
C ILE A 73 -6.44 8.39 15.75
N ASP A 74 -7.32 9.08 15.03
CA ASP A 74 -8.06 10.23 15.55
C ASP A 74 -8.98 9.84 16.73
N ASN A 75 -9.50 8.62 16.73
CA ASN A 75 -10.32 8.10 17.81
C ASN A 75 -9.49 7.67 19.03
N TYR A 76 -8.26 7.18 18.81
CA TYR A 76 -7.34 6.84 19.89
C TYR A 76 -6.93 8.08 20.69
N ASP A 77 -6.67 9.21 20.02
CA ASP A 77 -6.27 10.47 20.67
C ASP A 77 -7.42 11.16 21.44
N LYS A 78 -8.68 10.70 21.26
CA LYS A 78 -9.88 11.24 21.95
C LYS A 78 -10.27 10.45 23.20
N GLN A 79 -9.64 9.32 23.46
CA GLN A 79 -9.84 8.51 24.67
C GLN A 79 -8.98 9.02 25.82
#